data_AF-A0A7R8X130-F1
#
_entry.id   AF-A0A7R8X130-F1
#
_cell.length_a   1.000
_cell.length_b   1.000
_cell.length_c   1.000
_cell.angle_alpha   90.00
_cell.angle_beta   90.00
_cell.angle_gamma   90.00
#
_symmetry.space_group_name_H-M   'P 1'
#
loop_
_entity.id
_entity.type
_entity.pdbx_description
1 polymer ?
#
loop_
_entity_poly.entity_id
_entity_poly.type
_entity_poly.pdbx_seq_one_letter_code
_entity_poly.pdbx_strand_id
1 'polypeptide(L)'
;MYSYFESRGEKFPSTVFGLQYNLKRWMVGQVLTRERIEEARDFYRMHLGSEFFNERGWLRILEAKHEGRIPLRIKAVPEGTVVPTRNVLFTVENTDPMVPWLTNFFETILVQVWYPMTVATNSRYQKEILAKYLLEIGESLQGLHFKLHDFGFRGVSSVESAAIGGAAHLVNLKASDTVAALTMARNHYHRPMAGFSQPAKEHGFFSPVRILRIKKFSFKRPLVFLLKHDDDMGSREGTRSMSIHDEEFPKGIVCVVCDSHGVWNVCEKIWGRELKDSIVEREKWRQS
;
A
#
# COMPACT_ATOMS: atom_id res chain seq x y z
N MET A 1 -15.41 23.16 -22.38
CA MET A 1 -14.12 22.44 -22.48
C MET A 1 -14.39 20.97 -22.16
N TYR A 2 -13.78 20.06 -22.92
CA TYR A 2 -13.95 18.61 -22.79
C TYR A 2 -12.57 17.96 -22.86
N SER A 3 -12.26 17.10 -21.89
CA SER A 3 -10.97 16.44 -21.76
C SER A 3 -11.17 14.95 -21.49
N TYR A 4 -10.16 14.13 -21.78
CA TYR A 4 -10.20 12.69 -21.54
C TYR A 4 -8.87 12.20 -20.96
N PHE A 5 -8.90 11.05 -20.30
CA PHE A 5 -7.72 10.37 -19.78
C PHE A 5 -7.61 8.98 -20.39
N GLU A 6 -6.39 8.61 -20.77
CA GLU A 6 -6.04 7.29 -21.29
C GLU A 6 -4.69 6.83 -20.72
N SER A 7 -4.49 5.53 -20.63
CA SER A 7 -3.14 4.97 -20.50
C SER A 7 -2.59 4.73 -21.90
N ARG A 8 -1.52 5.45 -22.28
CA ARG A 8 -0.90 5.32 -23.61
C ARG A 8 -0.09 4.01 -23.80
N GLY A 9 0.05 3.24 -22.72
CA GLY A 9 0.78 1.98 -22.67
C GLY A 9 2.30 2.15 -22.57
N GLU A 10 3.01 1.01 -22.53
CA GLU A 10 4.45 0.81 -22.76
C GLU A 10 4.81 -0.61 -22.30
N LYS A 11 4.89 -0.83 -20.98
CA LYS A 11 5.27 -2.12 -20.37
C LYS A 11 4.20 -3.20 -20.47
N PHE A 12 2.93 -2.81 -20.32
CA PHE A 12 1.79 -3.73 -20.31
C PHE A 12 0.77 -3.34 -21.38
N PRO A 13 0.12 -4.30 -22.07
CA PRO A 13 -0.84 -4.01 -23.13
C PRO A 13 -2.20 -3.51 -22.60
N SER A 14 -2.50 -3.71 -21.31
CA SER A 14 -3.75 -3.32 -20.67
C SER A 14 -3.52 -2.78 -19.26
N THR A 15 -4.50 -2.05 -18.73
CA THR A 15 -4.49 -1.44 -17.41
C THR A 15 -5.78 -1.74 -16.63
N VAL A 16 -5.68 -1.84 -15.31
CA VAL A 16 -6.82 -1.96 -14.40
C VAL A 16 -7.24 -0.58 -13.93
N PHE A 17 -8.50 -0.19 -14.15
CA PHE A 17 -9.00 1.15 -13.84
C PHE A 17 -9.50 1.31 -12.39
N GLY A 18 -9.29 2.48 -11.77
CA GLY A 18 -9.90 2.86 -10.49
C GLY A 18 -9.72 4.33 -10.13
N LEU A 19 -10.79 5.07 -9.81
CA LEU A 19 -10.85 6.55 -9.74
C LEU A 19 -11.58 7.10 -8.48
N GLN A 20 -12.45 6.32 -7.87
CA GLN A 20 -13.46 6.73 -6.90
C GLN A 20 -12.86 7.36 -5.66
N TYR A 21 -11.69 6.89 -5.23
CA TYR A 21 -10.96 7.50 -4.14
C TYR A 21 -10.69 8.99 -4.40
N ASN A 22 -10.12 9.34 -5.56
CA ASN A 22 -9.82 10.73 -5.92
C ASN A 22 -11.08 11.59 -5.94
N LEU A 23 -12.19 11.05 -6.46
CA LEU A 23 -13.47 11.76 -6.50
C LEU A 23 -14.02 12.02 -5.09
N LYS A 24 -14.16 10.97 -4.28
CA LYS A 24 -14.72 11.07 -2.92
C LYS A 24 -13.86 11.93 -2.00
N ARG A 25 -12.54 11.89 -2.16
CA ARG A 25 -11.60 12.63 -1.33
C ARG A 25 -11.54 14.12 -1.67
N TRP A 26 -11.56 14.46 -2.96
CA TRP A 26 -11.18 15.81 -3.42
C TRP A 26 -12.28 16.59 -4.15
N MET A 27 -13.34 15.94 -4.66
CA MET A 27 -14.27 16.57 -5.61
C MET A 27 -15.74 16.47 -5.21
N VAL A 28 -16.12 15.45 -4.44
CA VAL A 28 -17.52 15.22 -4.04
C VAL A 28 -17.90 16.07 -2.83
N GLY A 29 -19.09 16.67 -2.89
CA GLY A 29 -19.63 17.52 -1.83
C GLY A 29 -19.26 18.99 -1.99
N GLN A 30 -19.38 19.75 -0.90
CA GLN A 30 -18.97 21.15 -0.86
C GLN A 30 -17.46 21.21 -0.59
N VAL A 31 -16.69 21.41 -1.66
CA VAL A 31 -15.23 21.47 -1.57
C VAL A 31 -14.70 22.91 -1.49
N LEU A 32 -15.54 23.89 -1.82
CA LEU A 32 -15.24 25.31 -1.71
C LEU A 32 -15.95 25.93 -0.52
N THR A 33 -15.20 26.75 0.22
CA THR A 33 -15.72 27.66 1.24
C THR A 33 -15.12 29.03 1.01
N ARG A 34 -15.70 30.08 1.58
CA ARG A 34 -15.20 31.45 1.38
C ARG A 34 -13.79 31.59 1.94
N GLU A 35 -13.54 30.97 3.10
CA GLU A 35 -12.24 30.98 3.79
C GLU A 35 -11.14 30.36 2.92
N ARG A 36 -11.42 29.23 2.26
CA ARG A 36 -10.46 28.57 1.36
C ARG A 36 -10.13 29.41 0.13
N ILE A 37 -11.11 30.15 -0.39
CA ILE A 37 -10.93 31.02 -1.55
C ILE A 37 -10.05 32.22 -1.17
N GLU A 38 -10.31 32.82 -0.01
CA GLU A 38 -9.52 33.93 0.52
C GLU A 38 -8.09 33.49 0.85
N GLU A 39 -7.92 32.34 1.51
CA GLU A 39 -6.61 31.74 1.79
C GLU A 39 -5.83 31.49 0.49
N ALA A 40 -6.48 30.90 -0.53
CA ALA A 40 -5.86 30.65 -1.81
C ALA A 40 -5.46 31.95 -2.52
N ARG A 41 -6.32 32.98 -2.50
CA ARG A 41 -6.01 34.31 -3.06
C ARG A 41 -4.73 34.87 -2.43
N ASP A 42 -4.67 34.90 -1.11
CA ASP A 42 -3.54 35.49 -0.38
C ASP A 42 -2.26 34.67 -0.59
N PHE A 43 -2.37 33.34 -0.60
CA PHE A 43 -1.27 32.44 -0.93
C PHE A 43 -0.73 32.65 -2.35
N TYR A 44 -1.60 32.70 -3.37
CA TYR A 44 -1.18 32.89 -4.75
C TYR A 44 -0.66 34.32 -5.01
N ARG A 45 -1.20 35.33 -4.33
CA ARG A 45 -0.65 36.69 -4.35
C ARG A 45 0.79 36.70 -3.86
N MET A 46 1.08 36.02 -2.74
CA MET A 46 2.46 35.88 -2.24
C MET A 46 3.34 35.08 -3.20
N HIS A 47 2.84 33.99 -3.75
CA HIS A 47 3.61 33.10 -4.62
C HIS A 47 3.95 33.72 -5.98
N LEU A 48 3.02 34.48 -6.57
CA LEU A 48 3.12 35.03 -7.92
C LEU A 48 3.44 36.54 -7.94
N GLY A 49 3.45 37.20 -6.78
CA GLY A 49 3.67 38.65 -6.66
C GLY A 49 2.60 39.50 -7.35
N SER A 50 1.41 38.95 -7.62
CA SER A 50 0.36 39.58 -8.44
C SER A 50 -1.02 38.94 -8.26
N GLU A 51 -2.07 39.64 -8.67
CA GLU A 51 -3.48 39.23 -8.54
C GLU A 51 -3.97 38.29 -9.67
N PHE A 52 -3.22 37.23 -9.99
CA PHE A 52 -3.64 36.30 -11.06
C PHE A 52 -4.67 35.26 -10.62
N PHE A 53 -4.90 35.10 -9.31
CA PHE A 53 -5.88 34.13 -8.81
C PHE A 53 -7.30 34.51 -9.23
N ASN A 54 -8.02 33.57 -9.86
CA ASN A 54 -9.38 33.79 -10.36
C ASN A 54 -10.42 33.72 -9.22
N GLU A 55 -10.33 34.61 -8.25
CA GLU A 55 -11.23 34.69 -7.09
C GLU A 55 -12.70 34.80 -7.53
N ARG A 56 -12.99 35.65 -8.52
CA ARG A 56 -14.35 35.83 -9.07
C ARG A 56 -14.94 34.53 -9.62
N GLY A 57 -14.13 33.74 -10.31
CA GLY A 57 -14.55 32.44 -10.85
C GLY A 57 -14.92 31.45 -9.73
N TRP A 58 -14.13 31.41 -8.66
CA TRP A 58 -14.38 30.54 -7.51
C TRP A 58 -15.58 30.99 -6.67
N LEU A 59 -15.70 32.29 -6.37
CA LEU A 59 -16.83 32.86 -5.63
C LEU A 59 -18.15 32.61 -6.38
N ARG A 60 -18.14 32.66 -7.72
CA ARG A 60 -19.31 32.29 -8.53
C ARG A 60 -19.77 30.85 -8.28
N ILE A 61 -18.83 29.90 -8.20
CA ILE A 61 -19.16 28.49 -7.94
C ILE A 61 -19.77 28.36 -6.54
N LEU A 62 -19.21 29.07 -5.55
CA LEU A 62 -19.69 29.06 -4.18
C LEU A 62 -21.10 29.68 -4.03
N GLU A 63 -21.29 30.89 -4.54
CA GLU A 63 -22.42 31.75 -4.17
C GLU A 63 -23.57 31.73 -5.17
N ALA A 64 -23.27 31.61 -6.46
CA ALA A 64 -24.24 31.93 -7.50
C ALA A 64 -25.02 30.72 -8.01
N LYS A 65 -24.43 29.51 -7.99
CA LYS A 65 -25.03 28.36 -8.70
C LYS A 65 -24.82 26.98 -8.12
N HIS A 66 -23.70 26.71 -7.44
CA HIS A 66 -23.33 25.33 -7.13
C HIS A 66 -23.07 25.07 -5.64
N GLU A 67 -23.26 26.06 -4.77
CA GLU A 67 -23.09 25.93 -3.31
C GLU A 67 -21.71 25.34 -2.94
N GLY A 68 -20.69 25.73 -3.71
CA GLY A 68 -19.32 25.25 -3.54
C GLY A 68 -19.05 23.82 -4.01
N ARG A 69 -20.00 23.19 -4.72
CA ARG A 69 -19.82 21.92 -5.43
C ARG A 69 -19.22 22.16 -6.81
N ILE A 70 -18.40 21.24 -7.29
CA ILE A 70 -17.67 21.38 -8.55
C ILE A 70 -18.60 21.07 -9.75
N PRO A 71 -18.87 22.02 -10.67
CA PRO A 71 -19.72 21.81 -11.85
C PRO A 71 -18.98 21.10 -12.99
N LEU A 72 -18.52 19.88 -12.71
CA LEU A 72 -17.92 18.98 -13.68
C LEU A 72 -18.72 17.69 -13.76
N ARG A 73 -18.91 17.16 -14.97
CA ARG A 73 -19.44 15.83 -15.22
C ARG A 73 -18.29 14.93 -15.63
N ILE A 74 -18.12 13.83 -14.90
CA ILE A 74 -17.11 12.82 -15.16
C ILE A 74 -17.83 11.53 -15.57
N LYS A 75 -17.47 10.97 -16.72
CA LYS A 75 -17.94 9.66 -17.19
C LYS A 75 -16.74 8.74 -17.24
N ALA A 76 -16.82 7.57 -16.63
CA ALA A 76 -15.70 6.65 -16.51
C ALA A 76 -16.14 5.22 -16.81
N VAL A 77 -15.21 4.39 -17.27
CA VAL A 77 -15.40 2.94 -17.30
C VAL A 77 -15.59 2.40 -15.87
N PRO A 78 -16.28 1.27 -15.67
CA PRO A 78 -16.42 0.69 -14.33
C PRO A 78 -15.05 0.35 -13.73
N GLU A 79 -14.88 0.61 -12.43
CA GLU A 79 -13.62 0.28 -11.74
C GLU A 79 -13.39 -1.22 -11.64
N GLY A 80 -12.11 -1.62 -11.64
CA GLY A 80 -11.69 -3.01 -11.73
C GLY A 80 -11.71 -3.57 -13.16
N THR A 81 -12.25 -2.84 -14.14
CA THR A 81 -12.21 -3.24 -15.55
C THR A 81 -10.77 -3.25 -16.05
N VAL A 82 -10.40 -4.33 -16.76
CA VAL A 82 -9.15 -4.43 -17.51
C VAL A 82 -9.37 -3.83 -18.90
N VAL A 83 -8.74 -2.70 -19.18
CA VAL A 83 -8.91 -1.95 -20.43
C VAL A 83 -7.62 -1.98 -21.23
N PRO A 84 -7.66 -2.33 -22.53
CA PRO A 84 -6.49 -2.20 -23.39
C PRO A 84 -5.97 -0.76 -23.41
N THR A 85 -4.65 -0.60 -23.47
CA THR A 85 -4.03 0.73 -23.59
C THR A 85 -4.51 1.46 -24.84
N ARG A 86 -4.38 2.80 -24.84
CA ARG A 86 -4.87 3.70 -25.92
C ARG A 86 -6.39 3.67 -26.08
N ASN A 87 -7.10 3.47 -24.96
CA ASN A 87 -8.53 3.65 -24.86
C ASN A 87 -8.84 4.68 -23.78
N VAL A 88 -9.94 5.41 -24.00
CA VAL A 88 -10.46 6.36 -23.02
C VAL A 88 -10.94 5.62 -21.78
N LEU A 89 -10.44 6.05 -20.61
CA LEU A 89 -10.80 5.50 -19.31
C LEU A 89 -11.85 6.35 -18.62
N PHE A 90 -11.69 7.67 -18.69
CA PHE A 90 -12.71 8.62 -18.27
C PHE A 90 -12.62 9.93 -19.07
N THR A 91 -13.72 10.68 -19.03
CA THR A 91 -13.89 11.96 -19.71
C THR A 91 -14.39 12.98 -18.70
N VAL A 92 -13.94 14.22 -18.83
CA VAL A 92 -14.32 15.35 -17.96
C VAL A 92 -14.91 16.45 -18.83
N GLU A 93 -16.14 16.86 -18.53
CA GLU A 93 -16.80 17.95 -19.21
C GLU A 93 -17.35 18.98 -18.22
N ASN A 94 -17.21 20.25 -18.57
CA ASN A 94 -17.73 21.34 -17.76
C ASN A 94 -19.25 21.48 -17.91
N THR A 95 -19.98 21.67 -16.81
CA THR A 95 -21.44 21.83 -16.81
C THR A 95 -21.91 23.28 -16.59
N ASP A 96 -21.00 24.24 -16.43
CA ASP A 96 -21.30 25.68 -16.31
C ASP A 96 -20.40 26.53 -17.24
N PRO A 97 -20.95 27.07 -18.35
CA PRO A 97 -20.18 27.75 -19.39
C PRO A 97 -19.42 28.99 -18.88
N MET A 98 -19.69 29.47 -17.67
CA MET A 98 -19.01 30.61 -17.06
C MET A 98 -17.72 30.26 -16.32
N VAL A 99 -17.39 28.97 -16.19
CA VAL A 99 -16.13 28.50 -15.61
C VAL A 99 -15.42 27.51 -16.53
N PRO A 100 -15.16 27.85 -17.81
CA PRO A 100 -14.62 26.91 -18.80
C PRO A 100 -13.20 26.42 -18.48
N TRP A 101 -12.45 27.17 -17.67
CA TRP A 101 -11.10 26.85 -17.19
C TRP A 101 -11.08 25.68 -16.18
N LEU A 102 -12.22 25.35 -15.57
CA LEU A 102 -12.30 24.40 -14.47
C LEU A 102 -11.98 22.96 -14.89
N THR A 103 -12.25 22.58 -16.14
CA THR A 103 -12.02 21.21 -16.64
C THR A 103 -10.57 20.78 -16.46
N ASN A 104 -9.63 21.62 -16.88
CA ASN A 104 -8.21 21.31 -16.80
C ASN A 104 -7.60 21.72 -15.45
N PHE A 105 -8.24 22.58 -14.67
CA PHE A 105 -7.79 22.88 -13.31
C PHE A 105 -7.70 21.61 -12.44
N PHE A 106 -8.66 20.69 -12.59
CA PHE A 106 -8.68 19.41 -11.86
C PHE A 106 -7.79 18.31 -12.48
N GLU A 107 -7.09 18.60 -13.58
CA GLU A 107 -6.20 17.63 -14.23
C GLU A 107 -5.19 17.04 -13.24
N THR A 108 -4.52 17.89 -12.45
CA THR A 108 -3.47 17.45 -11.52
C THR A 108 -3.96 16.40 -10.52
N ILE A 109 -5.16 16.58 -9.95
CA ILE A 109 -5.73 15.64 -8.98
C ILE A 109 -6.33 14.40 -9.66
N LEU A 110 -6.92 14.56 -10.84
CA LEU A 110 -7.48 13.44 -11.59
C LEU A 110 -6.40 12.53 -12.17
N VAL A 111 -5.29 13.09 -12.67
CA VAL A 111 -4.19 12.34 -13.28
C VAL A 111 -3.46 11.47 -12.24
N GLN A 112 -3.47 11.83 -10.95
CA GLN A 112 -2.92 10.98 -9.87
C GLN A 112 -3.52 9.57 -9.81
N VAL A 113 -4.66 9.34 -10.48
CA VAL A 113 -5.24 8.02 -10.75
C VAL A 113 -4.25 7.04 -11.40
N TRP A 114 -3.20 7.54 -12.06
CA TRP A 114 -2.12 6.72 -12.61
C TRP A 114 -1.52 5.78 -11.56
N TYR A 115 -1.41 6.21 -10.30
CA TYR A 115 -0.78 5.43 -9.24
C TYR A 115 -1.56 4.16 -8.87
N PRO A 116 -2.84 4.22 -8.42
CA PRO A 116 -3.61 3.00 -8.15
C PRO A 116 -3.77 2.12 -9.40
N MET A 117 -3.95 2.72 -10.57
CA MET A 117 -4.03 1.97 -11.82
C MET A 117 -2.76 1.17 -12.11
N THR A 118 -1.58 1.79 -11.94
CA THR A 118 -0.29 1.14 -12.18
C THR A 118 -0.03 0.03 -11.17
N VAL A 119 -0.32 0.26 -9.89
CA VAL A 119 -0.15 -0.77 -8.85
C VAL A 119 -1.10 -1.96 -9.08
N ALA A 120 -2.38 -1.71 -9.34
CA ALA A 120 -3.35 -2.77 -9.65
C ALA A 120 -2.97 -3.54 -10.92
N THR A 121 -2.50 -2.85 -11.96
CA THR A 121 -2.05 -3.48 -13.20
C THR A 121 -0.82 -4.34 -12.96
N ASN A 122 0.22 -3.80 -12.32
CA ASN A 122 1.45 -4.54 -12.07
C ASN A 122 1.24 -5.73 -11.11
N SER A 123 0.40 -5.57 -10.08
CA SER A 123 -0.04 -6.66 -9.20
C SER A 123 -0.78 -7.75 -9.98
N ARG A 124 -1.63 -7.36 -10.93
CA ARG A 124 -2.37 -8.29 -11.80
C ARG A 124 -1.44 -9.15 -12.66
N TYR A 125 -0.45 -8.55 -13.33
CA TYR A 125 0.50 -9.30 -14.15
C TYR A 125 1.39 -10.23 -13.31
N GLN A 126 1.79 -9.83 -12.11
CA GLN A 126 2.48 -10.73 -11.17
C GLN A 126 1.60 -11.93 -10.78
N LYS A 127 0.30 -11.71 -10.54
CA LYS A 127 -0.65 -12.80 -10.29
C LYS A 127 -0.77 -13.76 -11.47
N GLU A 128 -0.75 -13.25 -12.71
CA GLU A 128 -0.75 -14.11 -13.91
C GLU A 128 0.51 -14.96 -14.02
N ILE A 129 1.69 -14.38 -13.74
CA ILE A 129 2.95 -15.12 -13.69
C ILE A 129 2.88 -16.23 -12.63
N LEU A 130 2.40 -15.93 -11.43
CA LEU A 130 2.22 -16.92 -10.36
C LEU A 130 1.26 -18.04 -10.79
N ALA A 131 0.13 -17.69 -11.43
CA ALA A 131 -0.83 -18.66 -11.92
C ALA A 131 -0.21 -19.59 -12.98
N LYS A 132 0.54 -19.01 -13.92
CA LYS A 132 1.25 -19.77 -14.97
C LYS A 132 2.19 -20.80 -14.34
N TYR A 133 3.08 -20.38 -13.44
CA TYR A 133 4.07 -21.28 -12.86
C TYR A 133 3.46 -22.32 -11.92
N LEU A 134 2.38 -22.01 -11.20
CA LEU A 134 1.65 -23.02 -10.42
C LEU A 134 1.11 -24.14 -11.31
N LEU A 135 0.52 -23.79 -12.46
CA LEU A 135 0.01 -24.78 -13.41
C LEU A 135 1.14 -25.59 -14.06
N GLU A 136 2.28 -24.96 -14.39
CA GLU A 136 3.43 -25.65 -14.98
C GLU A 136 4.03 -26.72 -14.06
N ILE A 137 4.03 -26.50 -12.74
CA ILE A 137 4.52 -27.49 -11.76
C ILE A 137 3.45 -28.50 -11.31
N GLY A 138 2.25 -28.47 -11.91
CA GLY A 138 1.15 -29.38 -11.60
C GLY A 138 0.39 -29.05 -10.30
N GLU A 139 0.57 -27.85 -9.76
CA GLU A 139 -0.13 -27.37 -8.57
C GLU A 139 -1.49 -26.75 -8.93
N SER A 140 -2.39 -26.68 -7.94
CA SER A 140 -3.68 -26.02 -8.11
C SER A 140 -3.57 -24.49 -7.99
N LEU A 141 -4.53 -23.76 -8.57
CA LEU A 141 -4.67 -22.32 -8.34
C LEU A 141 -5.32 -21.98 -6.99
N GLN A 142 -5.61 -22.99 -6.16
CA GLN A 142 -6.22 -22.79 -4.86
C GLN A 142 -5.28 -21.97 -3.96
N GLY A 143 -5.78 -20.85 -3.44
CA GLY A 143 -4.97 -19.94 -2.64
C GLY A 143 -4.03 -19.02 -3.42
N LEU A 144 -4.12 -18.97 -4.77
CA LEU A 144 -3.36 -18.00 -5.60
C LEU A 144 -3.48 -16.57 -5.07
N HIS A 145 -4.66 -16.20 -4.55
CA HIS A 145 -4.91 -14.89 -3.96
C HIS A 145 -4.01 -14.53 -2.77
N PHE A 146 -3.33 -15.49 -2.16
CA PHE A 146 -2.43 -15.30 -1.01
C PHE A 146 -0.94 -15.52 -1.36
N LYS A 147 -0.61 -15.77 -2.64
CA LYS A 147 0.77 -16.09 -3.06
C LYS A 147 1.67 -14.86 -3.28
N LEU A 148 1.13 -13.65 -3.15
CA LEU A 148 1.90 -12.40 -3.16
C LEU A 148 1.35 -11.45 -2.09
N HIS A 149 2.10 -11.34 -0.99
CA HIS A 149 1.75 -10.56 0.19
C HIS A 149 2.30 -9.15 0.08
N ASP A 150 1.46 -8.16 0.36
CA ASP A 150 1.88 -6.75 0.39
C ASP A 150 2.58 -6.40 1.71
N PHE A 151 3.90 -6.22 1.64
CA PHE A 151 4.76 -5.71 2.72
C PHE A 151 5.22 -4.25 2.48
N GLY A 152 4.51 -3.52 1.61
CA GLY A 152 4.96 -2.24 1.05
C GLY A 152 4.81 -1.03 1.97
N PHE A 153 4.10 -1.12 3.11
CA PHE A 153 3.77 0.04 3.94
C PHE A 153 5.01 0.90 4.28
N ARG A 154 6.08 0.30 4.79
CA ARG A 154 7.29 1.06 5.17
C ARG A 154 8.11 1.59 3.99
N GLY A 155 7.84 1.11 2.77
CA GLY A 155 8.61 1.40 1.57
C GLY A 155 8.01 2.46 0.65
N VAL A 156 6.83 3.00 0.97
CA VAL A 156 6.17 4.04 0.16
C VAL A 156 6.40 5.45 0.71
N SER A 157 6.12 6.45 -0.11
CA SER A 157 6.40 7.87 0.16
C SER A 157 5.48 8.53 1.19
N SER A 158 4.30 7.96 1.47
CA SER A 158 3.35 8.49 2.46
C SER A 158 2.36 7.43 2.92
N VAL A 159 1.69 7.69 4.05
CA VAL A 159 0.59 6.83 4.55
C VAL A 159 -0.58 6.79 3.56
N GLU A 160 -0.87 7.91 2.89
CA GLU A 160 -1.90 7.98 1.85
C GLU A 160 -1.52 7.13 0.62
N SER A 161 -0.25 7.17 0.21
CA SER A 161 0.27 6.28 -0.85
C SER A 161 0.19 4.81 -0.43
N ALA A 162 0.49 4.48 0.83
CA ALA A 162 0.36 3.12 1.36
C ALA A 162 -1.08 2.62 1.27
N ALA A 163 -2.02 3.49 1.66
CA ALA A 163 -3.45 3.20 1.61
C ALA A 163 -3.94 2.96 0.18
N ILE A 164 -3.60 3.84 -0.76
CA ILE A 164 -4.02 3.76 -2.16
C ILE A 164 -3.37 2.56 -2.86
N GLY A 165 -2.04 2.41 -2.73
CA GLY A 165 -1.27 1.36 -3.37
C GLY A 165 -1.63 -0.03 -2.84
N GLY A 166 -1.71 -0.20 -1.52
CA GLY A 166 -2.12 -1.48 -0.94
C GLY A 166 -3.55 -1.87 -1.31
N ALA A 167 -4.49 -0.91 -1.37
CA ALA A 167 -5.86 -1.22 -1.80
C ALA A 167 -5.93 -1.59 -3.30
N ALA A 168 -5.10 -0.95 -4.13
CA ALA A 168 -4.96 -1.32 -5.54
C ALA A 168 -4.39 -2.73 -5.72
N HIS A 169 -3.45 -3.16 -4.87
CA HIS A 169 -2.97 -4.55 -4.82
C HIS A 169 -4.09 -5.53 -4.45
N LEU A 170 -4.95 -5.14 -3.50
CA LEU A 170 -6.06 -5.96 -3.01
C LEU A 170 -7.19 -6.19 -4.05
N VAL A 171 -7.14 -5.50 -5.21
CA VAL A 171 -8.01 -5.82 -6.35
C VAL A 171 -7.71 -7.23 -6.90
N ASN A 172 -6.44 -7.66 -6.86
CA ASN A 172 -6.02 -8.94 -7.44
C ASN A 172 -5.83 -10.04 -6.40
N LEU A 173 -5.30 -9.67 -5.24
CA LEU A 173 -4.80 -10.55 -4.19
C LEU A 173 -5.45 -10.18 -2.85
N LYS A 174 -5.32 -11.03 -1.83
CA LYS A 174 -5.99 -10.89 -0.53
C LYS A 174 -5.01 -10.86 0.64
N ALA A 175 -3.71 -10.76 0.38
CA ALA A 175 -2.64 -10.82 1.38
C ALA A 175 -1.97 -9.45 1.53
N SER A 176 -2.04 -8.83 2.71
CA SER A 176 -1.43 -7.51 2.97
C SER A 176 -1.20 -7.26 4.46
N ASP A 177 -0.03 -6.71 4.80
CA ASP A 177 0.29 -6.12 6.11
C ASP A 177 0.09 -4.60 6.13
N THR A 178 -0.26 -4.01 4.99
CA THR A 178 -0.53 -2.57 4.87
C THR A 178 -1.93 -2.27 5.39
N VAL A 179 -2.09 -2.17 6.72
CA VAL A 179 -3.39 -1.92 7.38
C VAL A 179 -4.12 -0.68 6.83
N ALA A 180 -3.37 0.35 6.43
CA ALA A 180 -3.93 1.56 5.82
C ALA A 180 -4.79 1.27 4.56
N ALA A 181 -4.44 0.24 3.79
CA ALA A 181 -5.19 -0.21 2.62
C ALA A 181 -6.58 -0.76 2.99
N LEU A 182 -6.66 -1.53 4.07
CA LEU A 182 -7.91 -2.12 4.56
C LEU A 182 -8.90 -1.04 5.00
N THR A 183 -8.39 -0.03 5.72
CA THR A 183 -9.18 1.13 6.14
C THR A 183 -9.67 1.93 4.93
N MET A 184 -8.83 2.14 3.92
CA MET A 184 -9.22 2.86 2.72
C MET A 184 -10.31 2.11 1.94
N ALA A 185 -10.13 0.80 1.71
CA ALA A 185 -11.12 -0.04 1.04
C ALA A 185 -12.47 -0.06 1.78
N ARG A 186 -12.44 -0.10 3.11
CA ARG A 186 -13.65 0.01 3.94
C ARG A 186 -14.36 1.35 3.74
N ASN A 187 -13.62 2.45 3.86
CA ASN A 187 -14.22 3.79 3.91
C ASN A 187 -14.67 4.29 2.52
N HIS A 188 -13.95 3.94 1.45
CA HIS A 188 -14.19 4.48 0.11
C HIS A 188 -14.90 3.50 -0.82
N TYR A 189 -14.76 2.19 -0.60
CA TYR A 189 -15.34 1.13 -1.43
C TYR A 189 -16.33 0.23 -0.68
N HIS A 190 -16.65 0.56 0.58
CA HIS A 190 -17.61 -0.19 1.41
C HIS A 190 -17.26 -1.68 1.53
N ARG A 191 -15.97 -2.01 1.55
CA ARG A 191 -15.48 -3.38 1.74
C ARG A 191 -15.04 -3.58 3.20
N PRO A 192 -15.83 -4.28 4.05
CA PRO A 192 -15.52 -4.37 5.48
C PRO A 192 -14.13 -4.95 5.79
N MET A 193 -13.74 -5.96 5.01
CA MET A 193 -12.40 -6.55 5.03
C MET A 193 -11.99 -6.95 3.60
N ALA A 194 -10.89 -6.35 3.12
CA ALA A 194 -10.39 -6.55 1.76
C ALA A 194 -9.19 -7.51 1.69
N GLY A 195 -8.44 -7.65 2.78
CA GLY A 195 -7.24 -8.49 2.86
C GLY A 195 -7.04 -9.08 4.25
N PHE A 196 -6.11 -10.02 4.33
CA PHE A 196 -5.79 -10.80 5.51
C PHE A 196 -4.27 -10.88 5.68
N SER A 197 -3.85 -11.17 6.91
CA SER A 197 -2.45 -11.44 7.24
C SER A 197 -2.36 -12.62 8.21
N GLN A 198 -1.14 -13.09 8.47
CA GLN A 198 -0.80 -14.11 9.45
C GLN A 198 0.22 -13.53 10.43
N PRO A 199 0.28 -14.04 11.68
CA PRO A 199 1.34 -13.68 12.60
C PRO A 199 2.72 -13.90 11.97
N ALA A 200 3.54 -12.85 12.01
CA ALA A 200 4.90 -12.86 11.49
C ALA A 200 5.83 -12.16 12.47
N LYS A 201 7.06 -12.68 12.64
CA LYS A 201 8.10 -12.04 13.45
C LYS A 201 9.22 -11.48 12.57
N GLU A 202 9.59 -10.24 12.83
CA GLU A 202 10.69 -9.53 12.15
C GLU A 202 12.03 -9.72 12.89
N HIS A 203 13.13 -9.29 12.26
CA HIS A 203 14.49 -9.50 12.79
C HIS A 203 14.70 -8.98 14.21
N GLY A 204 14.02 -7.89 14.62
CA GLY A 204 14.14 -7.31 15.97
C GLY A 204 13.79 -8.29 17.10
N PHE A 205 13.04 -9.35 16.81
CA PHE A 205 12.72 -10.40 17.77
C PHE A 205 13.85 -11.45 17.93
N PHE A 206 14.61 -11.70 16.87
CA PHE A 206 15.65 -12.74 16.82
C PHE A 206 17.07 -12.18 17.03
N SER A 207 17.24 -10.88 16.80
CA SER A 207 18.44 -10.16 17.19
C SER A 207 18.40 -9.94 18.70
N PRO A 208 19.48 -10.26 19.44
CA PRO A 208 19.58 -9.80 20.81
C PRO A 208 19.57 -8.26 20.76
N VAL A 209 18.45 -7.65 21.14
CA VAL A 209 18.47 -6.25 21.55
C VAL A 209 19.43 -6.24 22.73
N ARG A 210 20.68 -5.82 22.49
CA ARG A 210 21.54 -5.28 23.54
C ARG A 210 20.83 -4.04 24.06
N ILE A 211 19.78 -4.22 24.86
CA ILE A 211 19.46 -3.27 25.90
C ILE A 211 20.78 -3.19 26.65
N LEU A 212 21.51 -2.09 26.45
CA LEU A 212 22.61 -1.69 27.28
C LEU A 212 22.07 -1.78 28.70
N ARG A 213 22.31 -2.91 29.35
CA ARG A 213 22.24 -3.01 30.80
C ARG A 213 23.38 -2.11 31.21
N ILE A 214 23.08 -0.82 31.41
CA ILE A 214 23.99 0.15 32.02
C ILE A 214 24.25 -0.40 33.42
N LYS A 215 25.21 -1.31 33.53
CA LYS A 215 25.81 -1.66 34.80
C LYS A 215 26.59 -0.42 35.20
N LYS A 216 26.23 0.14 36.36
CA LYS A 216 26.85 1.29 37.01
C LYS A 216 28.33 1.43 36.63
N PHE A 217 28.64 2.58 36.05
CA PHE A 217 30.00 3.02 35.74
C PHE A 217 30.87 3.00 37.00
N SER A 218 32.04 2.37 36.90
CA SER A 218 33.21 2.75 37.71
C SER A 218 34.35 3.03 36.73
N PHE A 219 34.76 4.29 36.71
CA PHE A 219 35.73 4.83 35.77
C PHE A 219 37.14 4.45 36.24
N LYS A 220 37.81 3.52 35.54
CA LYS A 220 39.28 3.38 35.54
C LYS A 220 39.71 2.36 34.47
N ARG A 221 40.26 2.90 33.37
CA ARG A 221 41.07 2.29 32.27
C ARG A 221 40.35 2.13 30.92
N PRO A 222 41.03 2.44 29.80
CA PRO A 222 40.50 2.24 28.45
C PRO A 222 40.64 0.76 28.07
N LEU A 223 39.54 0.11 27.68
CA LEU A 223 39.54 -1.23 27.11
C LEU A 223 39.11 -1.15 25.64
N VAL A 224 39.98 -1.59 24.74
CA VAL A 224 39.65 -1.88 23.34
C VAL A 224 38.70 -3.08 23.33
N PHE A 225 37.48 -2.92 22.82
CA PHE A 225 36.55 -4.02 22.60
C PHE A 225 36.79 -4.65 21.23
N LEU A 226 37.46 -5.81 21.21
CA LEU A 226 37.33 -6.76 20.09
C LEU A 226 36.07 -7.59 20.37
N LEU A 227 35.00 -7.38 19.61
CA LEU A 227 33.84 -8.26 19.64
C LEU A 227 34.20 -9.54 18.87
N LYS A 228 34.46 -10.64 19.60
CA LYS A 228 34.39 -11.98 19.01
C LYS A 228 32.93 -12.32 18.73
N HIS A 229 32.65 -12.70 17.50
CA HIS A 229 31.41 -13.34 17.09
C HIS A 229 31.53 -14.83 17.50
N ASP A 230 30.88 -15.23 18.58
CA ASP A 230 30.73 -16.65 18.91
C ASP A 230 29.49 -17.18 18.20
N ASP A 231 29.68 -17.92 17.11
CA ASP A 231 28.60 -18.47 16.27
C ASP A 231 27.64 -19.41 17.03
N ASP A 232 28.07 -19.94 18.18
CA ASP A 232 27.33 -20.89 19.00
C ASP A 232 26.36 -20.23 20.01
N MET A 233 26.51 -18.93 20.26
CA MET A 233 25.55 -18.17 21.07
C MET A 233 24.33 -17.73 20.25
N GLY A 234 24.54 -17.40 18.97
CA GLY A 234 23.45 -17.03 18.05
C GLY A 234 22.49 -18.18 17.76
N SER A 235 22.98 -19.42 17.74
CA SER A 235 22.15 -20.62 17.55
C SER A 235 21.20 -20.85 18.73
N ARG A 236 21.71 -20.82 19.98
CA ARG A 236 20.90 -21.05 21.20
C ARG A 236 19.86 -19.97 21.44
N GLU A 237 20.22 -18.70 21.25
CA GLU A 237 19.24 -17.60 21.34
C GLU A 237 18.21 -17.66 20.22
N GLY A 238 18.64 -18.04 19.00
CA GLY A 238 17.76 -18.31 17.87
C GLY A 238 16.72 -19.39 18.18
N THR A 239 17.14 -20.56 18.66
CA THR A 239 16.24 -21.66 19.04
C THR A 239 15.26 -21.20 20.11
N ARG A 240 15.72 -20.54 21.17
CA ARG A 240 14.84 -20.09 22.26
C ARG A 240 13.76 -19.12 21.77
N SER A 241 14.14 -18.14 20.94
CA SER A 241 13.19 -17.19 20.35
C SER A 241 12.17 -17.90 19.45
N MET A 242 12.61 -18.90 18.68
CA MET A 242 11.73 -19.70 17.82
C MET A 242 10.77 -20.58 18.63
N SER A 243 11.22 -21.19 19.73
CA SER A 243 10.35 -21.96 20.64
C SER A 243 9.26 -21.09 21.28
N ILE A 244 9.61 -19.89 21.77
CA ILE A 244 8.63 -18.94 22.35
C ILE A 244 7.54 -18.59 21.33
N HIS A 245 7.91 -18.44 20.05
CA HIS A 245 6.96 -18.16 19.00
C HIS A 245 6.00 -19.32 18.72
N ASP A 246 6.48 -20.57 18.76
CA ASP A 246 5.62 -21.75 18.65
C ASP A 246 4.64 -21.87 19.83
N GLU A 247 5.08 -21.52 21.05
CA GLU A 247 4.21 -21.47 22.24
C GLU A 247 3.14 -20.37 22.15
N GLU A 248 3.48 -19.19 21.63
CA GLU A 248 2.55 -18.08 21.42
C GLU A 248 1.51 -18.38 20.33
N PHE A 249 1.92 -19.10 19.28
CA PHE A 249 1.07 -19.43 18.14
C PHE A 249 1.08 -20.95 17.87
N PRO A 250 0.41 -21.74 18.73
CA PRO A 250 0.45 -23.21 18.67
C PRO A 250 -0.35 -23.77 17.49
N LYS A 251 -1.22 -22.96 16.87
CA LYS A 251 -2.06 -23.33 15.72
C LYS A 251 -1.99 -22.27 14.63
N GLY A 252 -2.34 -22.68 13.41
CA GLY A 252 -2.40 -21.79 12.25
C GLY A 252 -1.04 -21.60 11.58
N ILE A 253 -1.05 -20.76 10.53
CA ILE A 253 0.14 -20.42 9.75
C ILE A 253 0.91 -19.34 10.50
N VAL A 254 2.22 -19.52 10.60
CA VAL A 254 3.11 -18.52 11.16
C VAL A 254 4.32 -18.34 10.25
N CYS A 255 4.81 -17.10 10.16
CA CYS A 255 5.96 -16.76 9.33
C CYS A 255 7.15 -16.33 10.22
N VAL A 256 8.27 -17.04 10.09
CA VAL A 256 9.49 -16.76 10.86
C VAL A 256 10.63 -16.41 9.92
N VAL A 257 11.21 -15.22 10.10
CA VAL A 257 12.43 -14.82 9.40
C VAL A 257 13.62 -15.64 9.89
N CYS A 258 14.40 -16.23 8.98
CA CYS A 258 15.39 -17.28 9.30
C CYS A 258 16.84 -16.91 8.96
N ASP A 259 17.09 -15.74 8.38
CA ASP A 259 18.42 -15.32 7.92
C ASP A 259 19.23 -14.52 8.96
N SER A 260 18.62 -14.14 10.09
CA SER A 260 19.29 -13.40 11.18
C SER A 260 20.58 -14.05 11.69
N HIS A 261 20.66 -15.38 11.67
CA HIS A 261 21.83 -16.17 12.12
C HIS A 261 22.33 -17.14 11.04
N GLY A 262 22.05 -16.81 9.76
CA GLY A 262 22.38 -17.64 8.60
C GLY A 262 21.29 -18.68 8.29
N VAL A 263 20.64 -18.51 7.14
CA VAL A 263 19.48 -19.31 6.71
C VAL A 263 19.75 -20.82 6.72
N TRP A 264 20.93 -21.25 6.25
CA TRP A 264 21.29 -22.67 6.20
C TRP A 264 21.42 -23.30 7.59
N ASN A 265 22.03 -22.57 8.53
CA ASN A 265 22.22 -23.04 9.90
C ASN A 265 20.87 -23.17 10.62
N VAL A 266 20.00 -22.16 10.46
CA VAL A 266 18.65 -22.17 11.03
C VAL A 266 17.82 -23.31 10.46
N CYS A 267 17.83 -23.52 9.14
CA CYS A 267 17.09 -24.61 8.51
C CYS A 267 17.64 -25.99 8.90
N GLU A 268 18.96 -26.20 8.86
CA GLU A 268 19.54 -27.52 9.06
C GLU A 268 19.56 -27.94 10.54
N LYS A 269 19.95 -27.04 11.44
CA LYS A 269 20.20 -27.37 12.84
C LYS A 269 19.03 -27.03 13.75
N ILE A 270 18.39 -25.88 13.55
CA ILE A 270 17.29 -25.46 14.43
C ILE A 270 16.00 -26.13 13.99
N TRP A 271 15.46 -25.78 12.81
CA TRP A 271 14.21 -26.37 12.32
C TRP A 271 14.34 -27.85 11.97
N GLY A 272 15.46 -28.25 11.36
CA GLY A 272 15.69 -29.61 10.90
C GLY A 272 16.07 -30.62 12.00
N ARG A 273 16.44 -30.15 13.21
CA ARG A 273 16.82 -31.03 14.34
C ARG A 273 16.16 -30.60 15.64
N GLU A 274 16.51 -29.44 16.19
CA GLU A 274 16.10 -29.02 17.53
C GLU A 274 14.58 -28.84 17.68
N LEU A 275 13.93 -28.23 16.68
CA LEU A 275 12.49 -27.92 16.66
C LEU A 275 11.71 -28.77 15.66
N LYS A 276 12.32 -29.86 15.15
CA LYS A 276 11.70 -30.69 14.11
C LYS A 276 10.36 -31.27 14.57
N ASP A 277 10.33 -31.82 15.77
CA ASP A 277 9.13 -32.48 16.29
C ASP A 277 8.00 -31.46 16.49
N SER A 278 8.29 -30.26 17.01
CA SER A 278 7.28 -29.19 17.15
C SER A 278 6.69 -28.80 15.80
N ILE A 279 7.50 -28.71 14.74
CA ILE A 279 7.04 -28.37 13.39
C ILE A 279 6.15 -29.47 12.80
N VAL A 280 6.57 -30.73 12.90
CA VAL A 280 5.86 -31.87 12.30
C VAL A 280 4.50 -32.09 12.97
N GLU A 281 4.41 -31.80 14.28
CA GLU A 281 3.19 -31.90 15.06
C GLU A 281 2.19 -30.76 14.78
N ARG A 282 2.60 -29.67 14.12
CA ARG A 282 1.69 -28.56 13.79
C ARG A 282 0.54 -29.04 12.91
N GLU A 283 -0.67 -28.57 13.21
CA GLU A 283 -1.86 -28.87 12.41
C GLU A 283 -1.61 -28.53 10.93
N LYS A 284 -1.77 -29.51 10.05
CA LYS A 284 -1.72 -29.28 8.60
C LYS A 284 -2.76 -28.25 8.22
N TRP A 285 -2.33 -27.18 7.58
CA TRP A 285 -3.21 -26.15 7.08
C TRP A 285 -4.29 -26.75 6.17
N ARG A 286 -5.55 -26.49 6.50
CA ARG A 286 -6.71 -26.83 5.66
C ARG A 286 -7.29 -25.52 5.12
N GLN A 287 -7.30 -25.37 3.80
CA GLN A 287 -8.08 -24.32 3.15
C GLN A 287 -9.56 -24.64 3.30
N SER A 288 -10.28 -23.85 4.09
CA SER A 288 -11.74 -23.70 4.01
C SER A 288 -12.08 -22.69 2.93
#